data_AF-A0A382GAD4-F1
#
_entry.id   AF-A0A382GAD4-F1
#
_cell.length_a   1.000
_cell.length_b   1.000
_cell.length_c   1.000
_cell.angle_alpha   90.00
_cell.angle_beta   90.00
_cell.angle_gamma   90.00
#
_symmetry.space_group_name_H-M   'P 1'
#
loop_
_entity.id
_entity.type
_entity.pdbx_description
1 polymer ?
#
loop_
_entity_poly.entity_id
_entity_poly.type
_entity_poly.pdbx_seq_one_letter_code
_entity_poly.pdbx_strand_id
1 'polypeptide(L)'
;MSITSVIIYLAFVFGVSTLHGKSESSSHDQLVQKLKTIVIPEVKFVEAPLPDVLTFLHVAARKHDPQAIENPQSAGVNIVLLTRENPPPTVTLNTRNLTLGVLLGFITELTGYVYEVREQAVVVRKLPPKKKKQFGGPLLETEIYELSEGLKRRLSGGP
;
A
#
# COMPACT_ATOMS: atom_id res chain seq x y z
N MET A 1 -70.41 -9.84 -1.25
CA MET A 1 -70.51 -10.38 0.13
C MET A 1 -70.04 -11.82 0.12
N SER A 2 -68.91 -12.14 0.73
CA SER A 2 -68.80 -13.19 1.75
C SER A 2 -67.32 -13.36 2.12
N ILE A 3 -67.02 -13.03 3.36
CA ILE A 3 -65.71 -13.07 4.01
C ILE A 3 -65.65 -14.40 4.76
N THR A 4 -64.65 -15.23 4.49
CA THR A 4 -64.25 -16.28 5.44
C THR A 4 -62.73 -16.36 5.49
N SER A 5 -62.24 -15.91 6.64
CA SER A 5 -60.89 -16.00 7.19
C SER A 5 -60.24 -17.36 7.04
N VAL A 6 -58.95 -17.38 6.70
CA VAL A 6 -57.97 -18.31 7.30
C VAL A 6 -56.66 -17.57 7.48
N ILE A 7 -56.36 -17.24 8.74
CA ILE A 7 -55.06 -16.79 9.23
C ILE A 7 -54.18 -18.03 9.27
N ILE A 8 -53.09 -18.05 8.49
CA ILE A 8 -52.07 -19.10 8.55
C ILE A 8 -50.78 -18.52 9.11
N TYR A 9 -50.24 -19.27 10.07
CA TYR A 9 -49.19 -18.97 11.02
C TYR A 9 -47.88 -18.38 10.47
N LEU A 10 -47.39 -17.44 11.26
CA LEU A 10 -46.01 -17.00 11.44
C LEU A 10 -44.99 -18.16 11.41
N ALA A 11 -44.09 -18.14 10.44
CA ALA A 11 -42.80 -18.80 10.53
C ALA A 11 -41.71 -17.78 10.17
N PHE A 12 -41.25 -17.05 11.19
CA PHE A 12 -40.04 -16.24 11.13
C PHE A 12 -38.85 -17.20 11.19
N VAL A 13 -38.51 -17.81 10.05
CA VAL A 13 -37.25 -18.53 9.91
C VAL A 13 -36.20 -17.50 9.52
N PHE A 14 -35.37 -17.14 10.51
CA PHE A 14 -34.09 -16.48 10.32
C PHE A 14 -33.25 -17.30 9.33
N GLY A 15 -33.28 -16.92 8.06
CA GLY A 15 -32.40 -17.43 7.00
C GLY A 15 -31.24 -16.47 6.80
N VAL A 16 -30.08 -16.88 7.31
CA VAL A 16 -28.77 -16.21 7.18
C VAL A 16 -28.43 -15.92 5.70
N SER A 17 -27.86 -14.73 5.49
CA SER A 17 -27.31 -14.19 4.26
C SER A 17 -26.57 -15.19 3.37
N THR A 18 -26.87 -15.19 2.08
CA THR A 18 -25.87 -15.22 0.98
C THR A 18 -26.49 -14.70 -0.32
N LEU A 19 -26.69 -13.39 -0.43
CA LEU A 19 -26.65 -12.75 -1.75
C LEU A 19 -25.18 -12.61 -2.12
N HIS A 20 -24.61 -13.71 -2.62
CA HIS A 20 -23.33 -13.74 -3.29
C HIS A 20 -23.45 -12.89 -4.55
N GLY A 21 -23.07 -11.62 -4.43
CA GLY A 21 -22.87 -10.73 -5.55
C GLY A 21 -21.85 -11.36 -6.49
N LYS A 22 -22.31 -11.75 -7.67
CA LYS A 22 -21.46 -12.03 -8.82
C LYS A 22 -20.90 -10.68 -9.29
N SER A 23 -19.95 -10.12 -8.57
CA SER A 23 -19.02 -9.17 -9.17
C SER A 23 -18.12 -9.98 -10.06
N GLU A 24 -18.11 -9.68 -11.36
CA GLU A 24 -16.96 -9.99 -12.21
C GLU A 24 -15.70 -9.73 -11.39
N SER A 25 -14.87 -10.74 -11.17
CA SER A 25 -13.57 -10.53 -10.54
C SER A 25 -12.84 -9.55 -11.42
N SER A 26 -12.80 -8.27 -11.04
CA SER A 26 -12.15 -7.25 -11.84
C SER A 26 -10.70 -7.68 -12.03
N SER A 27 -10.10 -7.46 -13.20
CA SER A 27 -8.71 -7.87 -13.45
C SER A 27 -7.75 -7.34 -12.38
N HIS A 28 -8.11 -6.20 -11.77
CA HIS A 28 -7.49 -5.64 -10.59
C HIS A 28 -7.48 -6.59 -9.37
N ASP A 29 -8.63 -7.14 -8.99
CA ASP A 29 -8.75 -8.04 -7.84
C ASP A 29 -7.93 -9.32 -8.02
N GLN A 30 -7.94 -9.88 -9.25
CA GLN A 30 -7.11 -11.03 -9.59
C GLN A 30 -5.62 -10.72 -9.45
N LEU A 31 -5.20 -9.52 -9.86
CA LEU A 31 -3.81 -9.08 -9.75
C LEU A 31 -3.40 -8.86 -8.29
N VAL A 32 -4.27 -8.26 -7.48
CA VAL A 32 -4.08 -8.11 -6.02
C VAL A 32 -3.99 -9.48 -5.34
N GLN A 33 -4.81 -10.44 -5.77
CA GLN A 33 -4.73 -11.81 -5.27
C GLN A 33 -3.40 -12.45 -5.62
N LYS A 34 -2.92 -12.33 -6.87
CA LYS A 34 -1.61 -12.84 -7.29
C LYS A 34 -0.46 -12.28 -6.47
N LEU A 35 -0.47 -10.98 -6.17
CA LEU A 35 0.55 -10.37 -5.32
C LEU A 35 0.59 -10.97 -3.89
N LYS A 36 -0.53 -11.48 -3.39
CA LYS A 36 -0.63 -12.12 -2.07
C LYS A 36 -0.34 -13.61 -2.10
N THR A 37 -0.64 -14.32 -3.20
CA THR A 37 -0.50 -15.77 -3.29
C THR A 37 0.88 -16.23 -3.78
N ILE A 38 1.54 -15.43 -4.62
CA ILE A 38 2.86 -15.78 -5.17
C ILE A 38 3.91 -15.62 -4.07
N VAL A 39 4.47 -16.74 -3.62
CA VAL A 39 5.53 -16.78 -2.61
C VAL A 39 6.88 -17.02 -3.29
N ILE A 40 7.85 -16.15 -3.00
CA ILE A 40 9.22 -16.27 -3.50
C ILE A 40 10.09 -16.85 -2.38
N PRO A 41 10.72 -18.03 -2.57
CA PRO A 41 11.43 -18.74 -1.50
C PRO A 41 12.64 -18.00 -0.93
N GLU A 42 13.48 -17.43 -1.78
CA GLU A 42 14.67 -16.69 -1.35
C GLU A 42 15.04 -15.64 -2.40
N VAL A 43 15.38 -14.45 -1.91
CA VAL A 43 15.83 -13.33 -2.73
C VAL A 43 16.96 -12.63 -2.03
N LYS A 44 18.09 -12.48 -2.73
CA LYS A 44 19.26 -11.76 -2.25
C LYS A 44 19.73 -10.78 -3.31
N PHE A 45 19.69 -9.50 -2.97
CA PHE A 45 20.20 -8.40 -3.77
C PHE A 45 21.36 -7.73 -3.03
N VAL A 46 22.43 -7.42 -3.75
CA VAL A 46 23.60 -6.70 -3.24
C VAL A 46 23.89 -5.58 -4.23
N GLU A 47 23.60 -4.34 -3.81
CA GLU A 47 23.78 -3.13 -4.62
C GLU A 47 23.18 -3.23 -6.03
N ALA A 48 22.09 -3.98 -6.17
CA ALA A 48 21.48 -4.26 -7.46
C ALA A 48 20.63 -3.06 -7.91
N PRO A 49 20.75 -2.60 -9.17
CA PRO A 49 19.95 -1.48 -9.65
C PRO A 49 18.47 -1.89 -9.74
N LEU A 50 17.58 -0.96 -9.39
CA LEU A 50 16.13 -1.21 -9.33
C LEU A 50 15.54 -1.85 -10.61
N PRO A 51 15.90 -1.45 -11.85
CA PRO A 51 15.39 -2.11 -13.06
C PRO A 51 15.69 -3.61 -13.11
N ASP A 52 16.90 -4.01 -12.70
CA ASP A 52 17.32 -5.42 -12.72
C ASP A 52 16.60 -6.21 -11.64
N VAL A 53 16.41 -5.60 -10.46
CA VAL A 53 15.61 -6.17 -9.36
C VAL A 53 14.18 -6.44 -9.81
N LEU A 54 13.52 -5.47 -10.48
CA LEU A 54 12.15 -5.65 -10.95
C LEU A 54 12.04 -6.70 -12.06
N THR A 55 13.04 -6.77 -12.94
CA THR A 55 13.12 -7.81 -13.99
C THR A 55 13.26 -9.19 -13.37
N PHE A 56 14.13 -9.34 -12.37
CA PHE A 56 14.27 -10.58 -11.62
C PHE A 56 12.95 -10.98 -10.96
N LEU A 57 12.26 -10.04 -10.32
CA LEU A 57 10.95 -10.29 -9.71
C LEU A 57 9.90 -10.72 -10.72
N HIS A 58 9.90 -10.14 -11.92
CA HIS A 58 8.97 -10.52 -12.97
C HIS A 58 9.17 -12.00 -13.37
N VAL A 59 10.41 -12.44 -13.55
CA VAL A 59 10.76 -13.84 -13.87
C VAL A 59 10.42 -14.77 -12.69
N ALA A 60 10.79 -14.38 -11.47
CA ALA A 60 10.51 -15.16 -10.26
C ALA A 60 9.00 -15.30 -10.02
N ALA A 61 8.24 -14.22 -10.20
CA ALA A 61 6.79 -14.21 -10.07
C ALA A 61 6.14 -15.21 -11.03
N ARG A 62 6.54 -15.21 -12.30
CA ARG A 62 6.03 -16.15 -13.30
C ARG A 62 6.37 -17.60 -12.96
N LYS A 63 7.57 -17.86 -12.43
CA LYS A 63 8.03 -19.21 -12.05
C LYS A 63 7.28 -19.77 -10.84
N HIS A 64 6.95 -18.91 -9.88
CA HIS A 64 6.32 -19.29 -8.61
C HIS A 64 4.82 -18.98 -8.57
N ASP A 65 4.20 -18.71 -9.72
CA ASP A 65 2.75 -18.46 -9.80
C ASP A 65 1.95 -19.77 -9.79
N PRO A 66 1.20 -20.07 -8.72
CA PRO A 66 0.37 -21.28 -8.67
C PRO A 66 -0.76 -21.27 -9.71
N GLN A 67 -1.21 -20.09 -10.13
CA GLN A 67 -2.29 -19.93 -11.12
C GLN A 67 -1.79 -20.13 -12.57
N ALA A 68 -0.46 -20.15 -12.78
CA ALA A 68 0.12 -20.41 -14.09
C ALA A 68 -0.20 -21.83 -14.61
N ILE A 69 -0.52 -22.77 -13.71
CA ILE A 69 -0.91 -24.14 -14.04
C ILE A 69 -2.26 -24.15 -14.80
N GLU A 70 -3.19 -23.28 -14.40
CA GLU A 70 -4.53 -23.21 -14.99
C GLU A 70 -4.56 -22.32 -16.23
N ASN A 71 -3.80 -21.21 -16.24
CA ASN A 71 -3.74 -20.30 -17.39
C ASN A 71 -2.31 -19.79 -17.63
N PRO A 72 -1.56 -20.42 -18.55
CA PRO A 72 -0.19 -20.04 -18.90
C PRO A 72 -0.06 -18.63 -19.48
N GLN A 73 -1.10 -18.09 -20.11
CA GLN A 73 -1.08 -16.73 -20.69
C GLN A 73 -1.22 -15.64 -19.63
N SER A 74 -1.80 -15.97 -18.47
CA SER A 74 -1.93 -15.03 -17.35
C SER A 74 -0.79 -15.16 -16.34
N ALA A 75 0.20 -16.01 -16.59
CA ALA A 75 1.23 -16.38 -15.62
C ALA A 75 2.08 -15.17 -15.18
N GLY A 76 2.19 -14.99 -13.87
CA GLY A 76 2.99 -13.93 -13.25
C GLY A 76 2.26 -12.58 -13.15
N VAL A 77 3.05 -11.53 -12.93
CA VAL A 77 2.56 -10.16 -12.76
C VAL A 77 3.36 -9.23 -13.67
N ASN A 78 2.66 -8.42 -14.47
CA ASN A 78 3.30 -7.40 -15.28
C ASN A 78 3.73 -6.22 -14.40
N ILE A 79 5.03 -5.90 -14.40
CA ILE A 79 5.62 -4.85 -13.56
C ILE A 79 6.23 -3.81 -14.49
N VAL A 80 5.75 -2.57 -14.39
CA VAL A 80 6.20 -1.45 -15.23
C VAL A 80 6.91 -0.42 -14.35
N LEU A 81 8.18 -0.16 -14.65
CA LEU A 81 8.95 0.89 -13.99
C LEU A 81 8.81 2.21 -14.75
N LEU A 82 8.31 3.23 -14.07
CA LEU A 82 8.31 4.62 -14.53
C LEU A 82 9.35 5.40 -13.73
N THR A 83 10.59 5.40 -14.22
CA THR A 83 11.67 6.22 -13.66
C THR A 83 12.27 7.15 -14.71
N ARG A 84 12.75 8.31 -14.26
CA ARG A 84 13.57 9.24 -15.03
C ARG A 84 14.94 9.46 -14.37
N GLU A 85 15.23 8.74 -13.29
CA GLU A 85 16.47 8.91 -12.52
C GLU A 85 17.63 8.15 -13.18
N ASN A 86 18.77 8.83 -13.33
CA ASN A 86 20.02 8.26 -13.82
C ASN A 86 21.17 8.81 -12.95
N PRO A 87 21.91 7.96 -12.21
CA PRO A 87 21.81 6.49 -12.16
C PRO A 87 20.56 5.99 -11.40
N PRO A 88 20.06 4.78 -11.72
CA PRO A 88 18.95 4.18 -11.01
C PRO A 88 19.35 3.87 -9.55
N PRO A 89 18.40 3.90 -8.60
CA PRO A 89 18.69 3.56 -7.21
C PRO A 89 19.06 2.09 -7.09
N THR A 90 20.02 1.80 -6.21
CA THR A 90 20.45 0.45 -5.89
C THR A 90 19.73 -0.08 -4.65
N VAL A 91 19.57 -1.39 -4.57
CA VAL A 91 18.87 -2.08 -3.49
C VAL A 91 19.75 -3.21 -2.97
N THR A 92 19.89 -3.25 -1.64
CA THR A 92 20.53 -4.35 -0.92
C THR A 92 19.52 -4.92 0.07
N LEU A 93 19.16 -6.17 -0.11
CA LEU A 93 18.12 -6.84 0.66
C LEU A 93 18.32 -8.36 0.62
N ASN A 94 18.08 -9.03 1.75
CA ASN A 94 18.06 -10.48 1.84
C ASN A 94 16.76 -10.91 2.53
N THR A 95 15.92 -11.66 1.82
CA THR A 95 14.61 -12.10 2.30
C THR A 95 14.32 -13.54 1.92
N ARG A 96 13.49 -14.21 2.73
CA ARG A 96 13.08 -15.60 2.53
C ARG A 96 11.59 -15.76 2.75
N ASN A 97 10.96 -16.60 1.94
CA ASN A 97 9.55 -16.97 2.01
C ASN A 97 8.59 -15.78 2.11
N LEU A 98 8.79 -14.77 1.25
CA LEU A 98 7.93 -13.59 1.20
C LEU A 98 6.99 -13.62 0.00
N THR A 99 5.83 -13.01 0.16
CA THR A 99 4.91 -12.79 -0.96
C THR A 99 5.42 -11.67 -1.86
N LEU A 100 5.10 -11.77 -3.15
CA LEU A 100 5.52 -10.79 -4.15
C LEU A 100 5.11 -9.35 -3.78
N GLY A 101 3.90 -9.16 -3.26
CA GLY A 101 3.41 -7.85 -2.83
C GLY A 101 4.20 -7.25 -1.66
N VAL A 102 4.56 -8.07 -0.67
CA VAL A 102 5.39 -7.64 0.47
C VAL A 102 6.79 -7.26 -0.01
N LEU A 103 7.37 -8.05 -0.91
CA LEU A 103 8.69 -7.81 -1.46
C LEU A 103 8.74 -6.51 -2.29
N LEU A 104 7.73 -6.28 -3.14
CA LEU A 104 7.53 -5.01 -3.85
C LEU A 104 7.44 -3.83 -2.87
N GLY A 105 6.68 -3.99 -1.78
CA GLY A 105 6.60 -3.00 -0.70
C GLY A 105 7.98 -2.61 -0.17
N PHE A 106 8.77 -3.59 0.28
CA PHE A 106 10.12 -3.34 0.81
C PHE A 106 11.05 -2.68 -0.21
N ILE A 107 11.06 -3.16 -1.46
CA ILE A 107 11.91 -2.58 -2.51
C ILE A 107 11.53 -1.12 -2.78
N THR A 108 10.23 -0.82 -2.84
CA THR A 108 9.76 0.56 -3.05
C THR A 108 10.06 1.45 -1.85
N GLU A 109 9.98 0.93 -0.63
CA GLU A 109 10.32 1.67 0.59
C GLU A 109 11.81 2.03 0.65
N LEU A 110 12.70 1.07 0.37
CA LEU A 110 14.14 1.28 0.36
C LEU A 110 14.60 2.29 -0.70
N THR A 111 13.89 2.38 -1.82
CA THR A 111 14.24 3.27 -2.94
C THR A 111 13.50 4.61 -2.91
N GLY A 112 12.51 4.77 -2.04
CA GLY A 112 11.62 5.94 -2.01
C GLY A 112 10.65 6.00 -3.19
N TYR A 113 10.33 4.86 -3.79
CA TYR A 113 9.33 4.70 -4.84
C TYR A 113 7.99 4.31 -4.22
N VAL A 114 6.94 4.32 -5.03
CA VAL A 114 5.62 3.82 -4.68
C VAL A 114 5.13 2.91 -5.79
N TYR A 115 4.55 1.77 -5.44
CA TYR A 115 3.85 0.93 -6.39
C TYR A 115 2.34 1.22 -6.36
N GLU A 116 1.71 1.14 -7.53
CA GLU A 116 0.27 1.28 -7.73
C GLU A 116 -0.22 0.09 -8.54
N VAL A 117 -1.22 -0.62 -8.03
CA VAL A 117 -1.84 -1.74 -8.74
C VAL A 117 -2.91 -1.19 -9.66
N ARG A 118 -2.75 -1.37 -10.97
CA ARG A 118 -3.75 -1.03 -11.99
C ARG A 118 -4.49 -2.29 -12.43
N GLU A 119 -5.39 -2.15 -13.40
CA GLU A 119 -6.20 -3.28 -13.90
C GLU A 119 -5.38 -4.41 -14.52
N GLN A 120 -4.28 -4.08 -15.22
CA GLN A 120 -3.48 -5.05 -15.98
C GLN A 120 -1.99 -5.08 -15.60
N ALA A 121 -1.54 -4.19 -14.72
CA ALA A 121 -0.12 -4.07 -14.39
C ALA A 121 0.10 -3.42 -13.01
N VAL A 122 1.23 -3.74 -12.40
CA VAL A 122 1.78 -3.02 -11.25
C VAL A 122 2.73 -1.95 -11.77
N VAL A 123 2.42 -0.70 -11.46
CA VAL A 123 3.24 0.44 -11.88
C VAL A 123 4.08 0.92 -10.70
N VAL A 124 5.39 0.92 -10.87
CA VAL A 124 6.36 1.45 -9.90
C VAL A 124 6.79 2.84 -10.35
N ARG A 125 6.54 3.86 -9.54
CA ARG A 125 6.89 5.25 -9.86
C ARG A 125 7.40 5.99 -8.64
N LYS A 126 8.22 7.02 -8.88
CA LYS A 126 8.57 7.96 -7.82
C LYS A 126 7.43 8.96 -7.63
N LEU A 127 6.92 9.08 -6.40
CA LEU A 127 5.93 10.13 -6.12
C LEU A 127 6.68 11.47 -6.09
N PRO A 128 6.16 12.53 -6.75
CA PRO A 128 6.75 13.85 -6.58
C PRO A 128 6.78 14.17 -5.08
N PRO A 129 7.83 14.85 -4.58
CA PRO A 129 7.88 15.24 -3.18
C PRO A 129 6.61 16.04 -2.90
N LYS A 130 5.75 15.53 -2.01
CA LYS A 130 4.63 16.30 -1.51
C LYS A 130 5.26 17.56 -0.94
N LYS A 131 5.06 18.72 -1.58
CA LYS A 131 5.29 19.99 -0.92
C LYS A 131 4.49 19.87 0.35
N LYS A 132 5.16 19.71 1.50
CA LYS A 132 4.49 19.94 2.77
C LYS A 132 3.84 21.30 2.54
N LYS A 133 2.51 21.40 2.56
CA LYS A 133 1.89 22.68 2.86
C LYS A 133 2.68 23.11 4.08
N GLN A 134 3.52 24.13 3.94
CA GLN A 134 4.25 24.67 5.06
C GLN A 134 3.17 24.78 6.13
N PHE A 135 3.40 24.08 7.22
CA PHE A 135 2.53 24.15 8.37
C PHE A 135 2.59 25.62 8.75
N GLY A 136 1.68 26.41 8.19
CA GLY A 136 1.43 27.81 8.51
C GLY A 136 0.67 27.85 9.82
N GLY A 137 1.09 27.04 10.79
CA GLY A 137 1.00 27.49 12.16
C GLY A 137 1.84 28.77 12.23
N PRO A 138 1.39 29.79 12.97
CA PRO A 138 2.18 30.99 13.14
C PRO A 138 3.59 30.59 13.55
N LEU A 139 4.59 31.16 12.87
CA LEU A 139 5.97 31.11 13.30
C LEU A 139 5.96 31.49 14.78
N LEU A 140 6.32 30.56 15.66
CA LEU A 140 6.39 30.86 17.08
C LEU A 140 7.58 31.80 17.24
N GLU A 141 7.28 33.09 17.25
CA GLU A 141 8.27 34.15 17.44
C GLU A 141 8.52 34.27 18.94
N THR A 142 9.71 33.85 19.37
CA THR A 142 10.15 34.04 20.75
C THR A 142 10.57 35.49 20.92
N GLU A 143 9.65 36.33 21.36
CA GLU A 143 9.97 37.72 21.72
C GLU A 143 10.50 37.79 23.14
N ILE A 144 11.67 38.41 23.31
CA ILE A 144 12.26 38.67 24.62
C ILE A 144 11.70 39.99 25.11
N TYR A 145 10.82 39.93 26.10
CA TYR A 145 10.31 41.12 26.80
C TYR A 145 11.19 41.42 28.01
N GLU A 146 11.81 42.59 28.02
CA GLU A 146 12.50 43.07 29.21
C GLU A 146 11.48 43.33 30.33
N LEU A 147 11.63 42.62 31.44
CA LEU A 147 10.80 42.85 32.62
C LEU A 147 11.15 44.21 33.23
N SER A 148 10.14 45.04 33.51
CA SER A 148 10.36 46.31 34.20
C SER A 148 10.94 46.10 35.61
N GLU A 149 11.77 47.03 36.08
CA GLU A 149 12.40 46.98 37.41
C GLU A 149 11.37 46.90 38.56
N GLY A 150 10.21 47.55 38.39
CA GLY A 150 9.09 47.45 39.32
C GLY A 150 8.47 46.05 39.36
N LEU A 151 8.35 45.38 38.20
CA LEU A 151 7.89 43.99 38.13
C LEU A 151 8.92 43.04 38.74
N LYS A 152 10.21 43.26 38.52
CA LYS A 152 11.30 42.50 39.14
C LYS A 152 11.23 42.56 40.67
N ARG A 153 11.09 43.75 41.27
CA ARG A 153 10.97 43.91 42.75
C ARG A 153 9.74 43.20 43.32
N ARG A 154 8.62 43.23 42.60
CA ARG A 154 7.36 42.58 43.02
C ARG A 154 7.42 41.07 42.91
N LEU A 155 8.14 40.54 41.92
CA LEU A 155 8.34 39.10 41.74
C LEU A 155 9.45 38.55 42.64
N SER A 156 10.46 39.34 42.98
CA SER A 156 11.56 38.94 43.86
C SER A 156 11.24 39.04 45.35
N GLY A 157 10.06 39.53 45.72
CA GLY A 157 9.60 39.61 47.12
C GLY A 157 10.50 40.48 48.01
N GLY A 158 11.21 41.45 47.44
CA GLY A 158 12.08 42.35 48.20
C GLY A 158 11.27 43.39 49.00
N PRO A 159 11.75 43.80 50.19
CA PRO A 159 11.09 44.81 51.02
C PRO A 159 10.93 46.19 50.35
#